data_AF-A0A9Q1K2P4-F1
#
_entry.id   AF-A0A9Q1K2P4-F1
#
_cell.length_a   1.000
_cell.length_b   1.000
_cell.length_c   1.000
_cell.angle_alpha   90.00
_cell.angle_beta   90.00
_cell.angle_gamma   90.00
#
_symmetry.space_group_name_H-M   'P 1'
#
loop_
_entity.id
_entity.type
_entity.pdbx_description
1 polymer ?
#
loop_
_entity_poly.entity_id
_entity_poly.type
_entity_poly.pdbx_seq_one_letter_code
_entity_poly.pdbx_strand_id
1 'polypeptide(L)'
;MNYEQQRQQLWEDLKTISHQVTEAWCILGDFNAILYKEDRKDTETREMAEFIEYGELHEMRWHGPYYSWTNKTYEVFDFTHNQYLVNGLSDHSPMLIQFPPSIKPKKKFQFCEMWCKHPDFQKLADSLKTVMSKLQTLLSRLHKDNYAYSKAQQELARGELTRIQLLLQDDPLNSKTIHAEKEARNKYISILSSSMALIK
;
A
#
# COMPACT_ATOMS: atom_id res chain seq x y z
N MET A 1 14.23 13.33 -8.34
CA MET A 1 13.62 14.65 -8.57
C MET A 1 12.78 14.52 -9.83
N ASN A 2 11.47 14.77 -9.75
CA ASN A 2 10.57 14.61 -10.89
C ASN A 2 10.70 15.86 -11.77
N TYR A 3 11.23 15.73 -12.99
CA TYR A 3 11.48 16.89 -13.86
C TYR A 3 10.17 17.37 -14.49
N GLU A 4 10.01 18.69 -14.67
CA GLU A 4 8.78 19.32 -15.15
C GLU A 4 8.24 18.71 -16.45
N GLN A 5 9.11 18.41 -17.41
CA GLN A 5 8.75 17.76 -18.68
C GLN A 5 8.16 16.35 -18.48
N GLN A 6 8.63 15.60 -17.47
CA GLN A 6 8.09 14.28 -17.16
C GLN A 6 6.69 14.37 -16.52
N ARG A 7 6.43 15.43 -15.76
CA ARG A 7 5.09 15.70 -15.22
C ARG A 7 4.11 16.10 -16.31
N GLN A 8 4.53 16.91 -17.28
CA GLN A 8 3.69 17.28 -18.41
C GLN A 8 3.24 16.06 -19.22
N GLN A 9 4.17 15.13 -19.51
CA GLN A 9 3.81 13.89 -20.20
C GLN A 9 2.84 13.03 -19.39
N LEU A 10 3.04 12.93 -18.07
CA LEU A 10 2.13 12.22 -17.17
C LEU A 10 0.69 12.78 -17.28
N TRP A 11 0.52 14.10 -17.27
CA TRP A 11 -0.81 14.71 -17.38
C TRP A 11 -1.48 14.41 -18.72
N GLU A 12 -0.74 14.47 -19.83
CA GLU A 12 -1.28 14.13 -21.16
C GLU A 12 -1.68 12.65 -21.28
N ASP A 13 -0.89 11.75 -20.69
CA ASP A 13 -1.22 10.33 -20.64
C ASP A 13 -2.49 10.08 -19.80
N LEU A 14 -2.63 10.76 -18.66
CA LEU A 14 -3.81 10.67 -17.81
C LEU A 14 -5.07 11.22 -18.49
N LYS A 15 -4.96 12.32 -19.23
CA LYS A 15 -6.05 12.84 -20.09
C LYS A 15 -6.42 11.85 -21.19
N THR A 16 -5.43 11.17 -21.76
CA THR A 16 -5.70 10.14 -22.79
C THR A 16 -6.47 8.96 -22.19
N ILE A 17 -6.10 8.53 -20.98
CA ILE A 17 -6.80 7.48 -20.25
C ILE A 17 -8.23 7.91 -19.90
N SER A 18 -8.42 9.14 -19.39
CA SER A 18 -9.75 9.61 -18.97
C SER A 18 -10.79 9.54 -20.10
N HIS A 19 -10.40 9.85 -21.33
CA HIS A 19 -11.31 9.74 -22.49
C HIS A 19 -11.67 8.31 -22.88
N GLN A 20 -10.80 7.35 -22.59
CA GLN A 20 -10.99 5.95 -23.00
C GLN A 20 -11.82 5.16 -21.99
N VAL A 21 -11.95 5.67 -20.78
CA VAL A 21 -12.62 4.98 -19.68
C VAL A 21 -14.11 5.33 -19.68
N THR A 22 -14.95 4.32 -19.83
CA THR A 22 -16.41 4.46 -19.87
C THR A 22 -17.10 4.01 -18.57
N GLU A 23 -16.36 3.48 -17.61
CA GLU A 23 -16.85 3.01 -16.31
C GLU A 23 -16.31 3.89 -15.16
N ALA A 24 -16.85 3.69 -13.95
CA ALA A 24 -16.32 4.35 -12.77
C ALA A 24 -14.83 4.01 -12.57
N TRP A 25 -14.00 5.04 -12.39
CA TRP A 25 -12.56 4.88 -12.29
C TRP A 25 -11.97 5.80 -11.22
N CYS A 26 -10.80 5.41 -10.72
CA CYS A 26 -10.05 6.18 -9.75
C CYS A 26 -8.57 6.15 -10.13
N ILE A 27 -7.89 7.27 -9.90
CA ILE A 27 -6.44 7.39 -10.05
C ILE A 27 -5.82 7.46 -8.66
N LEU A 28 -4.76 6.70 -8.43
CA LEU A 28 -4.03 6.63 -7.16
C LEU A 28 -2.54 6.75 -7.43
N GLY A 29 -1.86 7.62 -6.68
CA GLY A 29 -0.43 7.81 -6.83
C GLY A 29 0.10 8.95 -5.97
N ASP A 30 1.42 9.02 -5.86
CA ASP A 30 2.12 10.20 -5.37
C ASP A 30 2.45 11.11 -6.57
N PHE A 31 1.55 12.05 -6.86
CA PHE A 31 1.70 12.98 -7.98
C PHE A 31 2.75 14.06 -7.73
N ASN A 32 3.23 14.21 -6.48
CA ASN A 32 4.08 15.33 -6.07
C ASN A 32 3.53 16.71 -6.53
N ALA A 33 2.21 16.81 -6.65
CA ALA A 33 1.45 17.99 -7.04
C ALA A 33 0.44 18.29 -5.94
N ILE A 34 0.21 19.57 -5.69
CA ILE A 34 -0.64 20.04 -4.59
C ILE A 34 -1.95 20.54 -5.17
N LEU A 35 -3.07 20.23 -4.52
CA LEU A 35 -4.39 20.65 -4.99
C LEU A 35 -4.81 21.99 -4.38
N TYR A 36 -4.58 22.20 -3.07
CA TYR A 36 -4.94 23.43 -2.38
C TYR A 36 -3.69 24.18 -1.90
N LYS A 37 -3.72 25.52 -1.94
CA LYS A 37 -2.58 26.34 -1.50
C LYS A 37 -2.31 26.19 0.00
N GLU A 38 -3.32 25.75 0.74
CA GLU A 38 -3.30 25.47 2.17
C GLU A 38 -2.44 24.24 2.49
N ASP A 39 -2.18 23.35 1.53
CA ASP A 39 -1.42 22.12 1.73
C ASP A 39 0.11 22.35 1.63
N ARG A 40 0.57 23.50 1.10
CA ARG A 40 2.00 23.90 1.11
C ARG A 40 2.20 25.37 0.73
N LYS A 41 3.15 26.05 1.39
CA LYS A 41 3.62 27.37 0.94
C LYS A 41 4.51 27.22 -0.31
N ASP A 42 4.20 28.00 -1.35
CA ASP A 42 4.91 28.14 -2.63
C ASP A 42 4.92 26.91 -3.55
N THR A 43 3.79 26.57 -4.17
CA THR A 43 3.78 25.66 -5.32
C THR A 43 2.57 25.88 -6.22
N GLU A 44 2.73 25.62 -7.53
CA GLU A 44 1.65 25.73 -8.51
C GLU A 44 0.64 24.61 -8.31
N THR A 45 -0.58 24.97 -7.90
CA THR A 45 -1.72 24.06 -7.73
C THR A 45 -2.46 23.74 -9.03
N ARG A 46 -1.99 24.32 -10.14
CA ARG A 46 -2.77 24.45 -11.36
C ARG A 46 -2.90 23.15 -12.15
N GLU A 47 -1.82 22.39 -12.30
CA GLU A 47 -1.81 21.19 -13.14
C GLU A 47 -2.78 20.10 -12.62
N MET A 48 -2.78 19.86 -11.31
CA MET A 48 -3.68 18.89 -10.68
C MET A 48 -5.14 19.35 -10.75
N ALA A 49 -5.40 20.63 -10.48
CA ALA A 49 -6.75 21.20 -10.54
C ALA A 49 -7.33 21.14 -11.95
N GLU A 50 -6.55 21.52 -12.97
CA GLU A 50 -6.93 21.43 -14.39
C GLU A 50 -7.23 19.98 -14.80
N PHE A 51 -6.43 19.01 -14.33
CA PHE A 51 -6.68 17.60 -14.63
C PHE A 51 -7.93 17.04 -13.94
N ILE A 52 -8.17 17.41 -12.67
CA ILE A 52 -9.38 17.00 -11.94
C ILE A 52 -10.64 17.51 -12.66
N GLU A 53 -10.63 18.78 -13.07
CA GLU A 53 -11.72 19.37 -13.84
C GLU A 53 -11.90 18.67 -15.20
N TYR A 54 -10.80 18.41 -15.90
CA TYR A 54 -10.82 17.75 -17.20
C TYR A 54 -11.35 16.32 -17.16
N GLY A 55 -10.93 15.54 -16.17
CA GLY A 55 -11.33 14.14 -16.02
C GLY A 55 -12.69 13.94 -15.35
N GLU A 56 -13.40 15.02 -15.02
CA GLU A 56 -14.60 15.03 -14.18
C GLU A 56 -14.39 14.25 -12.86
N LEU A 57 -13.17 14.31 -12.34
CA LEU A 57 -12.76 13.59 -11.15
C LEU A 57 -13.17 14.36 -9.90
N HIS A 58 -13.39 13.63 -8.83
CA HIS A 58 -13.59 14.21 -7.51
C HIS A 58 -12.51 13.69 -6.59
N GLU A 59 -11.94 14.58 -5.79
CA GLU A 59 -11.03 14.18 -4.71
C GLU A 59 -11.79 13.24 -3.76
N MET A 60 -11.25 12.04 -3.55
CA MET A 60 -11.83 11.09 -2.61
C MET A 60 -11.60 11.58 -1.19
N ARG A 61 -12.69 11.89 -0.48
CA ARG A 61 -12.63 12.16 0.96
C ARG A 61 -12.11 10.93 1.69
N TRP A 62 -11.27 11.16 2.69
CA TRP A 62 -10.67 10.09 3.50
C TRP A 62 -10.97 10.30 4.98
N HIS A 63 -10.80 9.22 5.74
CA HIS A 63 -10.81 9.20 7.20
C HIS A 63 -9.39 8.95 7.72
N GLY A 64 -8.93 9.79 8.63
CA GLY A 64 -7.53 9.83 9.05
C GLY A 64 -7.05 11.29 9.18
N PRO A 65 -5.75 11.53 9.36
CA PRO A 65 -5.23 12.90 9.47
C PRO A 65 -5.48 13.72 8.19
N TYR A 66 -5.82 15.01 8.33
CA TYR A 66 -6.18 15.95 7.24
C TYR A 66 -5.00 16.36 6.34
N TYR A 67 -3.77 16.16 6.79
CA TYR A 67 -2.58 16.15 5.93
C TYR A 67 -1.81 14.86 6.19
N SER A 68 -0.72 14.60 5.46
CA SER A 68 0.28 13.60 5.91
C SER A 68 0.89 13.93 7.30
N TRP A 69 0.48 15.05 7.93
CA TRP A 69 0.61 15.48 9.34
C TRP A 69 -0.71 16.15 9.86
N THR A 70 -0.98 16.22 11.18
CA THR A 70 -2.33 16.43 11.84
C THR A 70 -3.02 17.80 11.58
N ASN A 71 -4.36 18.04 11.64
CA ASN A 71 -5.45 17.75 12.63
C ASN A 71 -6.90 17.78 12.00
N LYS A 72 -7.91 17.23 12.70
CA LYS A 72 -9.29 16.74 12.33
C LYS A 72 -10.34 17.68 11.66
N THR A 73 -11.25 17.15 10.80
CA THR A 73 -12.76 17.13 10.92
C THR A 73 -13.47 16.44 9.71
N TYR A 74 -14.78 16.18 9.82
CA TYR A 74 -15.56 15.02 9.31
C TYR A 74 -16.49 15.29 8.11
N GLU A 75 -16.69 14.28 7.24
CA GLU A 75 -17.97 13.95 6.56
C GLU A 75 -17.89 12.55 5.90
N VAL A 76 -18.92 11.71 6.06
CA VAL A 76 -19.00 10.31 5.59
C VAL A 76 -19.65 10.25 4.20
N PHE A 77 -19.04 9.52 3.26
CA PHE A 77 -19.68 9.11 2.01
C PHE A 77 -19.89 7.59 2.03
N ASP A 78 -21.11 7.12 1.77
CA ASP A 78 -21.59 5.77 2.10
C ASP A 78 -21.00 4.59 1.30
N PHE A 79 -20.03 4.81 0.40
CA PHE A 79 -19.62 3.77 -0.55
C PHE A 79 -18.13 3.56 -0.79
N THR A 80 -17.21 4.31 -0.17
CA THR A 80 -15.76 4.05 -0.23
C THR A 80 -15.11 4.52 1.06
N HIS A 81 -14.46 3.62 1.79
CA HIS A 81 -13.74 3.95 3.02
C HIS A 81 -12.26 4.10 2.70
N ASN A 82 -11.70 5.30 2.83
CA ASN A 82 -10.27 5.56 2.62
C ASN A 82 -9.58 5.90 3.94
N GLN A 83 -8.63 5.08 4.40
CA GLN A 83 -7.86 5.27 5.63
C GLN A 83 -6.38 5.52 5.37
N TYR A 84 -5.81 6.60 5.90
CA TYR A 84 -4.35 6.64 6.06
C TYR A 84 -3.92 5.82 7.28
N LEU A 85 -3.00 4.89 7.05
CA LEU A 85 -2.39 4.06 8.09
C LEU A 85 -1.20 4.79 8.72
N VAL A 86 -0.73 4.30 9.87
CA VAL A 86 0.48 4.84 10.50
C VAL A 86 1.69 4.71 9.58
N ASN A 87 2.57 5.69 9.65
CA ASN A 87 3.82 5.73 8.88
C ASN A 87 4.64 4.47 9.14
N GLY A 88 5.04 3.77 8.09
CA GLY A 88 5.96 2.64 8.20
C GLY A 88 7.42 3.11 8.32
N LEU A 89 8.30 2.39 7.64
CA LEU A 89 9.69 2.81 7.45
C LEU A 89 9.86 3.88 6.36
N SER A 90 8.88 4.02 5.48
CA SER A 90 8.80 5.13 4.53
C SER A 90 8.41 6.42 5.25
N ASP A 91 8.82 7.52 4.65
CA ASP A 91 8.35 8.88 4.88
C ASP A 91 6.90 9.12 4.42
N HIS A 92 6.28 8.17 3.71
CA HIS A 92 4.88 8.21 3.32
C HIS A 92 4.00 7.27 4.16
N SER A 93 2.80 7.75 4.53
CA SER A 93 1.74 6.98 5.17
C SER A 93 1.05 6.09 4.13
N PRO A 94 0.95 4.77 4.34
CA PRO A 94 0.18 3.92 3.44
C PRO A 94 -1.30 4.33 3.43
N MET A 95 -1.93 4.31 2.26
CA MET A 95 -3.37 4.56 2.09
C MET A 95 -4.11 3.21 1.91
N LEU A 96 -5.14 2.98 2.71
CA LEU A 96 -6.02 1.81 2.65
C LEU A 96 -7.37 2.22 2.07
N ILE A 97 -7.69 1.74 0.88
CA ILE A 97 -8.99 1.97 0.26
C ILE A 97 -9.82 0.69 0.35
N GLN A 98 -10.94 0.77 1.04
CA GLN A 98 -11.92 -0.30 1.16
C GLN A 98 -13.16 0.07 0.37
N PHE A 99 -13.46 -0.78 -0.61
CA PHE A 99 -14.72 -0.74 -1.32
C PHE A 99 -15.70 -1.65 -0.58
N PRO A 100 -16.98 -1.27 -0.42
CA PRO A 100 -18.01 -2.19 -0.02
C PRO A 100 -18.03 -3.37 -1.00
N PRO A 101 -18.48 -4.55 -0.55
CA PRO A 101 -18.54 -5.73 -1.40
C PRO A 101 -19.40 -5.44 -2.64
N SER A 102 -18.72 -5.17 -3.76
CA SER A 102 -19.27 -5.13 -5.10
C SER A 102 -18.99 -6.45 -5.79
N ILE A 103 -19.89 -6.86 -6.68
CA ILE A 103 -19.70 -8.06 -7.49
C ILE A 103 -18.58 -7.77 -8.51
N LYS A 104 -17.32 -7.91 -8.10
CA LYS A 104 -16.17 -7.75 -8.99
C LYS A 104 -16.06 -8.99 -9.91
N PRO A 105 -16.09 -8.85 -11.24
CA PRO A 105 -15.80 -9.95 -12.14
C PRO A 105 -14.30 -10.25 -12.13
N LYS A 106 -13.89 -11.53 -12.09
CA LYS A 106 -12.50 -11.91 -12.36
C LYS A 106 -12.46 -12.80 -13.59
N LYS A 107 -11.74 -12.42 -14.65
CA LYS A 107 -11.21 -13.43 -15.58
C LYS A 107 -9.90 -13.98 -15.01
N LYS A 108 -10.05 -15.10 -14.32
CA LYS A 108 -8.97 -16.00 -13.90
C LYS A 108 -8.70 -17.00 -15.03
N PHE A 109 -7.58 -17.72 -14.94
CA PHE A 109 -7.47 -19.05 -15.54
C PHE A 109 -8.75 -19.83 -15.21
N GLN A 110 -9.58 -20.08 -16.23
CA GLN A 110 -10.82 -20.81 -16.04
C GLN A 110 -10.48 -22.27 -16.18
N PHE A 111 -10.49 -22.95 -15.04
CA PHE A 111 -10.51 -24.40 -15.03
C PHE A 111 -11.67 -24.88 -15.90
N CYS A 112 -11.36 -25.53 -17.02
CA CYS A 112 -12.37 -26.18 -17.84
C CYS A 112 -12.57 -27.60 -17.34
N GLU A 113 -13.80 -27.96 -16.95
CA GLU A 113 -14.11 -29.31 -16.44
C GLU A 113 -13.78 -30.42 -17.46
N MET A 114 -13.78 -30.08 -18.75
CA MET A 114 -13.32 -30.99 -19.81
C MET A 114 -11.87 -31.46 -19.61
N TRP A 115 -11.03 -30.68 -18.93
CA TRP A 115 -9.68 -31.09 -18.59
C TRP A 115 -9.67 -32.26 -17.60
N CYS A 116 -10.64 -32.38 -16.68
CA CYS A 116 -10.76 -33.58 -15.83
C CYS A 116 -10.94 -34.87 -16.64
N LYS A 117 -11.51 -34.75 -17.84
CA LYS A 117 -11.72 -35.87 -18.78
C LYS A 117 -10.51 -36.12 -19.67
N HIS A 118 -9.53 -35.22 -19.68
CA HIS A 118 -8.29 -35.41 -20.44
C HIS A 118 -7.44 -36.51 -19.76
N PRO A 119 -6.97 -37.53 -20.50
CA PRO A 119 -6.23 -38.65 -19.92
C PRO A 119 -5.00 -38.26 -19.07
N ASP A 120 -4.37 -37.13 -19.38
CA ASP A 120 -3.17 -36.66 -18.67
C ASP A 120 -3.45 -35.73 -17.49
N PHE A 121 -4.71 -35.36 -17.23
CA PHE A 121 -5.03 -34.41 -16.16
C PHE A 121 -4.64 -34.91 -14.78
N GLN A 122 -4.89 -36.19 -14.47
CA GLN A 122 -4.50 -36.79 -13.19
C GLN A 122 -2.98 -36.79 -13.01
N LYS A 123 -2.21 -37.12 -14.07
CA LYS A 123 -0.74 -37.10 -14.02
C LYS A 123 -0.21 -35.69 -13.73
N LEU A 124 -0.80 -34.66 -14.33
CA LEU A 124 -0.43 -33.26 -14.08
C LEU A 124 -0.78 -32.83 -12.65
N ALA A 125 -1.98 -33.18 -12.18
CA ALA A 125 -2.45 -32.86 -10.83
C ALA A 125 -1.60 -33.53 -9.75
N ASP A 126 -1.24 -34.80 -9.92
CA ASP A 126 -0.43 -35.56 -8.97
C ASP A 126 1.04 -35.09 -8.97
N SER A 127 1.56 -34.71 -10.13
CA SER A 127 2.88 -34.09 -10.25
C SER A 127 2.93 -32.76 -9.51
N LEU A 128 1.92 -31.89 -9.67
CA LEU A 128 1.82 -30.62 -8.94
C LEU A 128 1.66 -30.83 -7.43
N LYS A 129 0.82 -31.78 -6.98
CA LYS A 129 0.68 -32.11 -5.55
C LYS A 129 2.00 -32.58 -4.94
N THR A 130 2.76 -33.40 -5.68
CA THR A 130 4.05 -33.92 -5.23
C THR A 130 5.10 -32.80 -5.12
N VAL A 131 5.16 -31.91 -6.11
CA VAL A 131 6.08 -30.76 -6.08
C VAL A 131 5.70 -29.79 -4.97
N MET A 132 4.42 -29.45 -4.83
CA MET A 132 3.92 -28.53 -3.82
C MET A 132 4.12 -29.06 -2.40
N SER A 133 3.85 -30.34 -2.15
CA SER A 133 4.06 -30.94 -0.82
C SER A 133 5.54 -31.00 -0.44
N LYS A 134 6.42 -31.33 -1.41
CA LYS A 134 7.88 -31.29 -1.20
C LYS A 134 8.38 -29.88 -0.93
N LEU A 135 7.98 -28.89 -1.74
CA LEU A 135 8.32 -27.49 -1.53
C LEU A 135 7.81 -26.99 -0.19
N GLN A 136 6.56 -27.26 0.15
CA GLN A 136 5.97 -26.86 1.43
C GLN A 136 6.75 -27.45 2.60
N THR A 137 7.14 -28.72 2.53
CA THR A 137 7.91 -29.39 3.59
C THR A 137 9.32 -28.79 3.72
N LEU A 138 10.00 -28.54 2.60
CA LEU A 138 11.35 -27.98 2.58
C LEU A 138 11.36 -26.52 3.06
N LEU A 139 10.43 -25.70 2.58
CA LEU A 139 10.29 -24.31 2.98
C LEU A 139 9.85 -24.19 4.44
N SER A 140 8.99 -25.09 4.94
CA SER A 140 8.58 -25.10 6.35
C SER A 140 9.74 -25.47 7.27
N ARG A 141 10.58 -26.44 6.88
CA ARG A 141 11.81 -26.78 7.63
C ARG A 141 12.80 -25.62 7.60
N LEU A 142 13.10 -25.10 6.42
CA LEU A 142 13.99 -23.94 6.25
C LEU A 142 13.51 -22.75 7.10
N HIS A 143 12.21 -22.46 7.09
CA HIS A 143 11.62 -21.41 7.91
C HIS A 143 11.79 -21.68 9.41
N LYS A 144 11.49 -22.90 9.86
CA LYS A 144 11.59 -23.28 11.27
C LYS A 144 13.03 -23.23 11.79
N ASP A 145 13.97 -23.71 10.99
CA ASP A 145 15.36 -23.91 11.42
C ASP A 145 16.14 -22.59 11.41
N ASN A 146 15.84 -21.68 10.46
CA ASN A 146 16.68 -20.50 10.22
C ASN A 146 15.96 -19.15 10.38
N TYR A 147 14.63 -19.10 10.27
CA TYR A 147 13.91 -17.83 10.11
C TYR A 147 12.80 -17.59 11.12
N ALA A 148 12.34 -18.60 11.86
CA ALA A 148 11.24 -18.48 12.81
C ALA A 148 11.56 -17.48 13.93
N TYR A 149 12.76 -17.55 14.49
CA TYR A 149 13.22 -16.60 15.51
C TYR A 149 13.34 -15.17 14.95
N SER A 150 13.94 -15.02 13.76
CA SER A 150 14.12 -13.71 13.12
C SER A 150 12.77 -13.05 12.79
N LYS A 151 11.81 -13.82 12.27
CA LYS A 151 10.46 -13.34 11.98
C LYS A 151 9.71 -12.91 13.24
N ALA A 152 9.78 -13.69 14.32
CA ALA A 152 9.16 -13.33 15.59
C ALA A 152 9.74 -12.01 16.14
N GLN A 153 11.06 -11.83 16.07
CA GLN A 153 11.72 -10.58 16.47
C GLN A 153 11.30 -9.39 15.59
N GLN A 154 11.14 -9.60 14.28
CA GLN A 154 10.63 -8.57 13.36
C GLN A 154 9.18 -8.18 13.68
N GLU A 155 8.31 -9.15 13.95
CA GLU A 155 6.91 -8.90 14.28
C GLU A 155 6.76 -8.13 15.60
N LEU A 156 7.52 -8.51 16.63
CA LEU A 156 7.55 -7.80 17.91
C LEU A 156 8.06 -6.36 17.75
N ALA A 157 9.18 -6.17 17.04
CA ALA A 157 9.75 -4.84 16.82
C ALA A 157 8.82 -3.96 15.97
N ARG A 158 8.17 -4.51 14.95
CA ARG A 158 7.16 -3.82 14.13
C ARG A 158 5.94 -3.44 14.97
N GLY A 159 5.44 -4.35 15.80
CA GLY A 159 4.30 -4.10 16.68
C GLY A 159 4.57 -2.96 17.66
N GLU A 160 5.74 -2.95 18.29
CA GLU A 160 6.13 -1.89 19.21
C GLU A 160 6.30 -0.53 18.51
N LEU A 161 6.94 -0.51 17.33
CA LEU A 161 7.04 0.71 16.51
C LEU A 161 5.65 1.24 16.14
N THR A 162 4.76 0.38 15.67
CA THR A 162 3.37 0.72 15.31
C THR A 162 2.63 1.33 16.51
N ARG A 163 2.79 0.73 17.70
CA ARG A 163 2.16 1.22 18.94
C ARG A 163 2.64 2.63 19.30
N ILE A 164 3.95 2.89 19.22
CA ILE A 164 4.51 4.21 19.52
C ILE A 164 4.08 5.24 18.47
N GLN A 165 4.00 4.85 17.20
CA GLN A 165 3.53 5.72 16.13
C GLN A 165 2.07 6.11 16.30
N LEU A 166 1.21 5.20 16.79
CA LEU A 166 -0.17 5.52 17.15
C LEU A 166 -0.24 6.54 18.31
N LEU A 167 0.61 6.39 19.33
CA LEU A 167 0.68 7.38 20.42
C LEU A 167 1.17 8.75 19.93
N LEU A 168 2.12 8.76 19.00
CA LEU A 168 2.63 10.00 18.41
C LEU A 168 1.59 10.69 17.51
N GLN A 169 0.69 9.92 16.89
CA GLN A 169 -0.43 10.49 16.14
C GLN A 169 -1.42 11.23 17.05
N ASP A 170 -1.61 10.78 18.28
CA ASP A 170 -2.52 11.41 19.24
C ASP A 170 -1.90 12.68 19.88
N ASP A 171 -0.58 12.67 20.14
CA ASP A 171 0.18 13.82 20.66
C ASP A 171 1.49 14.05 19.87
N PRO A 172 1.42 14.77 18.73
CA PRO A 172 2.57 14.93 17.81
C PRO A 172 3.72 15.79 18.35
N LEU A 173 3.48 16.58 19.40
CA LEU A 173 4.49 17.47 19.98
C LEU A 173 5.22 16.83 21.17
N ASN A 174 4.85 15.60 21.53
CA ASN A 174 5.42 14.90 22.66
C ASN A 174 6.88 14.50 22.41
N SER A 175 7.82 15.26 22.98
CA SER A 175 9.25 15.02 22.78
C SER A 175 9.70 13.62 23.26
N LYS A 176 9.02 13.03 24.26
CA LYS A 176 9.33 11.69 24.74
C LYS A 176 8.88 10.62 23.73
N THR A 177 7.67 10.75 23.20
CA THR A 177 7.14 9.84 22.18
C THR A 177 7.92 9.95 20.87
N ILE A 178 8.33 11.15 20.46
CA ILE A 178 9.19 11.38 19.29
C ILE A 178 10.53 10.64 19.46
N HIS A 179 11.15 10.76 20.63
CA HIS A 179 12.42 10.09 20.91
C HIS A 179 12.25 8.55 20.89
N ALA A 180 11.21 8.05 21.56
CA ALA A 180 10.90 6.62 21.58
C ALA A 180 10.59 6.05 20.18
N GLU A 181 9.92 6.82 19.32
CA GLU A 181 9.64 6.43 17.93
C GLU A 181 10.95 6.23 17.16
N LYS A 182 11.87 7.18 17.29
CA LYS A 182 13.18 7.13 16.63
C LYS A 182 14.00 5.92 17.09
N GLU A 183 14.00 5.63 18.39
CA GLU A 183 14.69 4.45 18.94
C GLU A 183 14.06 3.14 18.43
N ALA A 184 12.73 3.03 18.48
CA ALA A 184 12.01 1.85 18.00
C ALA A 184 12.21 1.63 16.49
N ARG A 185 12.23 2.71 15.70
CA ARG A 185 12.49 2.71 14.26
C ARG A 185 13.89 2.18 13.96
N ASN A 186 14.91 2.70 14.64
CA ASN A 186 16.29 2.24 14.48
C ASN A 186 16.46 0.77 14.86
N LYS A 187 15.81 0.34 15.94
CA LYS A 187 15.80 -1.06 16.37
C LYS A 187 15.17 -1.97 15.32
N TYR A 188 14.04 -1.57 14.74
CA TYR A 188 13.38 -2.34 13.68
C TYR A 188 14.23 -2.44 12.41
N ILE A 189 14.85 -1.34 11.98
CA ILE A 189 15.79 -1.31 10.85
C ILE A 189 16.98 -2.23 11.09
N SER A 190 17.55 -2.20 12.30
CA SER A 190 18.67 -3.07 12.68
C SER A 190 18.32 -4.57 12.66
N ILE A 191 17.11 -4.94 13.11
CA ILE A 191 16.63 -6.32 13.06
C ILE A 191 16.40 -6.78 11.62
N LEU A 192 15.86 -5.90 10.76
CA LEU A 192 15.69 -6.19 9.33
C LEU A 192 17.03 -6.36 8.61
N SER A 193 18.00 -5.47 8.85
CA SER A 193 19.32 -5.57 8.22
C SER A 193 20.08 -6.81 8.68
N SER A 194 20.00 -7.15 9.97
CA SER A 194 20.58 -8.38 10.52
C SER A 194 19.93 -9.63 9.93
N SER A 195 18.61 -9.63 9.75
CA SER A 195 17.87 -10.72 9.11
C SER A 195 18.26 -10.90 7.64
N MET A 196 18.41 -9.80 6.88
CA MET A 196 18.85 -9.85 5.49
C MET A 196 20.31 -10.28 5.35
N ALA A 197 21.17 -9.98 6.33
CA ALA A 197 22.55 -10.46 6.35
C ALA A 197 22.66 -11.99 6.56
N LEU A 198 21.70 -12.61 7.25
CA LEU A 198 21.62 -14.07 7.43
C LEU A 198 21.21 -14.83 6.16
N ILE A 199 20.87 -14.13 5.06
CA ILE A 199 20.49 -14.72 3.78
C ILE A 199 21.71 -14.89 2.84
N LYS A 200 22.88 -14.32 3.18
CA LYS A 200 24.13 -14.48 2.43
C LYS A 200 24.90 -15.72 2.86
#